data_AF-A0A6L6BXZ7-F1
#
_entry.id   AF-A0A6L6BXZ7-F1
#
_cell.length_a   1.000
_cell.length_b   1.000
_cell.length_c   1.000
_cell.angle_alpha   90.00
_cell.angle_beta   90.00
_cell.angle_gamma   90.00
#
_symmetry.space_group_name_H-M   'P 1'
#
loop_
_entity.id
_entity.type
_entity.pdbx_description
1 polymer ?
#
loop_
_entity_poly.entity_id
_entity_poly.type
_entity_poly.pdbx_seq_one_letter_code
_entity_poly.pdbx_strand_id
1 'polypeptide(L)'
;MARVNTYLNFMGNAEEAFEFYRSVFGTEYVGEIMRIGDVPAGPGMPELTEVEKRLVMHMALPILAGHVLEGTDMVASMGHEVRIGNNTTI
;
A
#
# COMPACT_ATOMS: atom_id res chain seq x y z
N MET A 1 -20.45 9.80 5.19
CA MET A 1 -20.26 9.84 6.66
C MET A 1 -18.77 9.72 6.91
N ALA A 2 -18.21 10.47 7.85
CA ALA A 2 -16.78 10.36 8.16
C ALA A 2 -16.48 8.96 8.74
N ARG A 3 -15.33 8.39 8.36
CA ARG A 3 -14.83 7.11 8.90
C ARG A 3 -13.32 7.18 9.06
N VAL A 4 -12.79 6.29 9.88
CA VAL A 4 -11.35 6.05 10.07
C VAL A 4 -10.97 4.83 9.22
N ASN A 5 -9.82 4.89 8.56
CA ASN A 5 -9.24 3.76 7.82
C ASN A 5 -7.92 3.38 8.48
N THR A 6 -7.51 2.11 8.39
CA THR A 6 -6.19 1.71 8.86
C THR A 6 -5.25 1.57 7.68
N TYR A 7 -4.15 2.31 7.70
CA TYR A 7 -3.13 2.27 6.65
C TYR A 7 -1.97 1.38 7.09
N LEU A 8 -1.63 0.39 6.27
CA LEU A 8 -0.59 -0.60 6.53
C LEU A 8 0.60 -0.38 5.60
N ASN A 9 1.80 -0.42 6.18
CA ASN A 9 3.05 -0.22 5.45
C ASN A 9 3.83 -1.54 5.39
N PHE A 10 4.24 -1.93 4.18
CA PHE A 10 4.93 -3.19 3.88
C PHE A 10 6.30 -2.97 3.25
N MET A 11 7.11 -4.02 3.16
CA MET A 11 8.39 -4.02 2.44
C MET A 11 8.29 -4.89 1.18
N GLY A 12 7.51 -4.44 0.21
CA GLY A 12 7.39 -5.07 -1.11
C GLY A 12 6.44 -6.27 -1.17
N ASN A 13 5.59 -6.43 -0.16
CA ASN A 13 4.63 -7.53 -0.07
C ASN A 13 3.20 -7.08 0.28
N ALA A 14 2.86 -5.80 0.06
CA ALA A 14 1.52 -5.28 0.30
C ALA A 14 0.47 -6.04 -0.52
N GLU A 15 0.70 -6.25 -1.82
CA GLU A 15 -0.27 -6.91 -2.70
C GLU A 15 -0.50 -8.38 -2.32
N GLU A 16 0.55 -9.12 -1.95
CA GLU A 16 0.43 -10.50 -1.45
C GLU A 16 -0.40 -10.56 -0.16
N ALA A 17 -0.11 -9.66 0.79
CA ALA A 17 -0.86 -9.57 2.04
C ALA A 17 -2.33 -9.23 1.79
N PHE A 18 -2.60 -8.27 0.91
CA PHE A 18 -3.96 -7.85 0.59
C PHE A 18 -4.74 -8.89 -0.21
N GLU A 19 -4.10 -9.67 -1.07
CA GLU A 19 -4.76 -10.80 -1.75
C GLU A 19 -5.19 -11.86 -0.73
N PHE A 20 -4.33 -12.14 0.26
CA PHE A 20 -4.72 -12.98 1.38
C PHE A 20 -5.90 -12.38 2.17
N TYR A 21 -5.84 -11.10 2.55
CA TYR A 21 -6.95 -10.43 3.27
C TYR A 21 -8.25 -10.46 2.48
N ARG A 22 -8.17 -10.18 1.17
CA ARG A 22 -9.30 -10.24 0.23
C ARG A 22 -9.93 -11.63 0.23
N SER A 23 -9.11 -12.69 0.17
CA SER A 23 -9.60 -14.07 0.22
C SER A 23 -10.30 -14.42 1.54
N VAL A 24 -9.86 -13.82 2.66
CA VAL A 24 -10.44 -14.05 3.99
C VAL A 24 -11.74 -13.27 4.18
N PHE A 25 -11.78 -12.01 3.77
CA PHE A 25 -12.96 -11.15 3.95
C PHE A 25 -14.00 -11.30 2.85
N GLY A 26 -13.63 -11.87 1.69
CA GLY A 26 -14.54 -12.08 0.56
C GLY A 26 -15.04 -10.77 -0.08
N THR A 27 -14.24 -9.71 0.00
CA THR A 27 -14.53 -8.39 -0.54
C THR A 27 -13.69 -8.10 -1.77
N GLU A 28 -13.95 -6.97 -2.43
CA GLU A 28 -13.22 -6.51 -3.61
C GLU A 28 -12.45 -5.22 -3.32
N TYR A 29 -11.36 -4.99 -4.05
CA TYR A 29 -10.61 -3.74 -3.91
C TYR A 29 -11.46 -2.52 -4.30
N VAL A 30 -11.21 -1.40 -3.62
CA VAL A 30 -11.75 -0.11 -4.02
C VAL A 30 -10.86 0.46 -5.13
N GLY A 31 -11.29 0.27 -6.38
CA GLY A 31 -10.56 0.74 -7.54
C GLY A 31 -9.36 -0.14 -7.90
N GLU A 32 -8.45 0.42 -8.70
CA GLU A 32 -7.25 -0.27 -9.17
C GLU A 32 -6.10 -0.13 -8.17
N ILE A 33 -5.17 -1.10 -8.18
CA ILE A 33 -3.93 -1.02 -7.42
C ILE A 33 -3.03 0.02 -8.09
N MET A 34 -2.76 1.11 -7.39
CA MET A 34 -1.84 2.14 -7.89
C MET A 34 -0.40 1.71 -7.61
N ARG A 35 0.47 1.77 -8.62
CA ARG A 35 1.89 1.44 -8.51
C ARG A 35 2.74 2.69 -8.38
N ILE A 36 3.89 2.55 -7.74
CA ILE A 36 4.85 3.66 -7.62
C ILE A 36 5.29 4.15 -9.01
N GLY A 37 5.45 3.22 -9.97
CA GLY A 37 5.83 3.55 -11.34
C GLY A 37 4.77 4.28 -12.17
N ASP A 38 3.51 4.32 -11.71
CA ASP A 38 2.43 5.03 -12.42
C ASP A 38 2.53 6.55 -12.22
N VAL A 39 3.28 6.99 -11.21
CA VAL A 39 3.47 8.40 -10.89
C VAL A 39 4.80 8.90 -11.48
N PRO A 40 4.80 10.01 -12.24
CA PRO A 40 6.03 10.60 -12.75
C PRO A 40 6.98 10.98 -11.61
N ALA A 41 8.27 10.69 -11.81
CA ALA A 41 9.30 11.10 -10.85
C ALA A 41 9.35 12.63 -10.72
N GLY A 42 9.35 13.12 -9.48
CA GLY A 42 9.51 14.55 -9.18
C GLY A 42 10.94 15.04 -9.45
N PRO A 43 11.14 16.36 -9.65
CA PRO A 43 12.48 16.93 -9.82
C PRO A 43 13.40 16.58 -8.65
N GLY A 44 14.58 16.02 -8.94
CA GLY A 44 15.58 15.66 -7.93
C GLY A 44 15.34 14.32 -7.20
N MET A 45 14.30 13.56 -7.58
CA MET A 45 14.11 12.20 -7.07
C MET A 45 15.10 11.22 -7.69
N PRO A 46 15.58 10.21 -6.94
CA PRO A 46 16.38 9.14 -7.50
C PRO A 46 15.59 8.35 -8.55
N GLU A 47 16.30 7.78 -9.53
CA GLU A 47 15.69 6.88 -10.50
C GLU A 47 15.29 5.58 -9.80
N LEU A 48 14.02 5.19 -9.96
CA LEU A 48 13.48 3.97 -9.40
C LEU A 48 13.88 2.76 -10.25
N THR A 49 14.25 1.67 -9.59
CA THR A 49 14.46 0.37 -10.26
C THR A 49 13.15 -0.20 -10.80
N GLU A 50 13.24 -1.13 -11.75
CA GLU A 50 12.06 -1.84 -12.27
C GLU A 50 11.29 -2.61 -11.18
N VAL A 51 11.98 -3.04 -10.12
CA VAL A 51 11.35 -3.66 -8.95
C VAL A 51 10.55 -2.62 -8.18
N GLU A 52 11.13 -1.46 -7.90
CA GLU A 52 10.48 -0.38 -7.16
C GLU A 52 9.29 0.21 -7.90
N LYS A 53 9.34 0.29 -9.23
CA LYS A 53 8.20 0.72 -10.05
C LYS A 53 6.97 -0.19 -9.91
N ARG A 54 7.15 -1.48 -9.57
CA ARG A 54 6.04 -2.43 -9.36
C ARG A 54 5.50 -2.46 -7.93
N LEU A 55 6.14 -1.76 -7.00
CA LEU A 55 5.67 -1.66 -5.63
C LEU A 55 4.30 -0.99 -5.57
N VAL A 56 3.48 -1.39 -4.60
CA VAL A 56 2.16 -0.79 -4.38
C VAL A 56 2.36 0.61 -3.82
N MET A 57 1.88 1.63 -4.53
CA MET A 57 1.75 2.98 -3.98
C MET A 57 0.53 3.07 -3.07
N HIS A 58 -0.60 2.55 -3.54
CA HIS A 58 -1.84 2.56 -2.77
C HIS A 58 -2.77 1.44 -3.23
N MET A 59 -3.42 0.80 -2.27
CA MET A 59 -4.56 -0.07 -2.48
C MET A 59 -5.50 0.02 -1.28
N ALA A 60 -6.79 -0.27 -1.51
CA ALA A 60 -7.81 -0.17 -0.47
C ALA A 60 -8.75 -1.38 -0.54
N LEU A 61 -9.01 -2.00 0.61
CA LEU A 61 -9.83 -3.18 0.76
C LEU A 61 -10.89 -2.96 1.87
N PRO A 62 -12.18 -2.93 1.54
CA PRO A 62 -13.24 -2.95 2.55
C PRO A 62 -13.20 -4.26 3.32
N ILE A 63 -13.36 -4.17 4.63
CA ILE A 63 -13.47 -5.34 5.50
C ILE A 63 -14.81 -5.30 6.23
N LEU A 64 -14.84 -5.59 7.52
CA LEU A 64 -16.05 -5.66 8.33
C LEU A 64 -16.53 -4.27 8.79
N ALA A 65 -17.84 -4.14 9.00
CA ALA A 65 -18.48 -2.98 9.63
C ALA A 65 -18.15 -1.60 9.02
N GLY A 66 -17.89 -1.55 7.71
CA GLY A 66 -17.59 -0.31 6.99
C GLY A 66 -16.15 0.20 7.13
N HIS A 67 -15.29 -0.55 7.82
CA HIS A 67 -13.85 -0.27 7.91
C HIS A 67 -13.14 -0.62 6.61
N VAL A 68 -12.08 0.13 6.29
CA VAL A 68 -11.22 -0.13 5.12
C VAL A 68 -9.78 -0.24 5.58
N LEU A 69 -9.13 -1.30 5.11
CA LEU A 69 -7.68 -1.41 5.14
C LEU A 69 -7.12 -0.74 3.90
N GLU A 70 -6.10 0.08 4.09
CA GLU A 70 -5.34 0.72 3.03
C GLU A 70 -3.89 0.27 3.13
N GLY A 71 -3.18 0.21 2.01
CA GLY A 71 -1.86 -0.42 1.96
C GLY A 71 -0.90 0.27 1.01
N THR A 72 0.38 0.28 1.38
CA THR A 72 1.50 0.71 0.52
C THR A 72 2.74 -0.13 0.80
N ASP A 73 3.62 -0.20 -0.20
CA ASP A 73 4.97 -0.69 -0.07
C ASP A 73 5.95 0.48 0.09
N MET A 74 6.84 0.35 1.06
CA MET A 74 7.92 1.28 1.31
C MET A 74 9.05 1.12 0.29
N VAL A 75 9.56 2.24 -0.21
CA VAL A 75 10.62 2.28 -1.23
C VAL A 75 11.99 2.39 -0.56
N ALA A 76 12.75 1.29 -0.56
CA ALA A 76 14.03 1.20 0.13
C ALA A 76 15.08 2.22 -0.38
N SER A 77 15.15 2.49 -1.69
CA SER A 77 16.07 3.51 -2.23
C SER A 77 15.77 4.93 -1.75
N MET A 78 14.55 5.19 -1.29
CA MET A 78 14.16 6.46 -0.66
C MET A 78 14.46 6.51 0.84
N GLY A 79 15.14 5.48 1.38
CA GLY A 79 15.48 5.38 2.80
C GLY A 79 14.31 4.96 3.67
N HIS A 80 13.22 4.46 3.09
CA HIS A 80 12.08 3.96 3.85
C HIS A 80 12.40 2.60 4.48
N GLU A 81 11.85 2.37 5.66
CA GLU A 81 11.94 1.11 6.39
C GLU A 81 10.61 0.81 7.08
N VAL A 82 10.24 -0.46 7.17
CA VAL A 82 9.14 -0.90 8.04
C VAL A 82 9.70 -1.46 9.33
N ARG A 83 9.18 -0.95 10.45
CA ARG A 83 9.50 -1.37 11.82
C ARG A 83 8.24 -1.31 12.67
N ILE A 84 8.26 -2.01 13.80
CA ILE A 84 7.17 -1.91 14.78
C ILE A 84 7.01 -0.43 15.18
N GLY A 85 5.80 0.10 15.00
CA GLY A 85 5.44 1.48 15.31
C GLY A 85 5.32 2.41 14.11
N ASN A 86 5.81 2.03 12.91
CA ASN A 86 5.51 2.75 11.67
C ASN A 86 4.81 1.88 10.62
N ASN A 87 4.57 0.60 10.93
CA ASN A 87 3.89 -0.35 10.06
C ASN A 87 2.37 -0.16 10.00
N THR A 88 1.80 0.71 10.85
CA THR A 88 0.38 1.02 10.91
C THR A 88 0.15 2.50 11.20
N THR A 89 -0.76 3.13 10.43
CA THR A 89 -1.27 4.50 10.64
C THR A 89 -2.80 4.46 10.73
N ILE A 90 -3.40 5.35 11.52
CA ILE A 90 -4.85 5.43 11.80
C ILE A 90 -5.34 6.84 11.52
#